data_AF-A0A7V0R5E1-F1
#
_entry.id   AF-A0A7V0R5E1-F1
#
_cell.length_a   1.000
_cell.length_b   1.000
_cell.length_c   1.000
_cell.angle_alpha   90.00
_cell.angle_beta   90.00
_cell.angle_gamma   90.00
#
_symmetry.space_group_name_H-M   'P 1'
#
loop_
_entity.id
_entity.type
_entity.pdbx_description
1 polymer ?
#
loop_
_entity_poly.entity_id
_entity_poly.type
_entity_poly.pdbx_seq_one_letter_code
_entity_poly.pdbx_strand_id
1 'polypeptide(L)'
;MRGAVLIAHNAAFDMRFMRYEFQRVGTDLSHYALCTLKLARRLHPEFPYHRLDYLLGRYSIVNEWPHRAGADADSEARLFLKMKNRLEFRGLETLRSLRAWGLPYNHKWCSKMDINGNRRKPRTLTRDDLSITV
;
A
#
# COMPACT_ATOMS: atom_id res chain seq x y z
N MET A 1 2.10 7.11 -13.72
CA MET A 1 1.72 5.88 -13.00
C MET A 1 0.20 5.61 -13.05
N ARG A 2 -0.48 5.77 -14.19
CA ARG A 2 -1.92 5.51 -14.25
C ARG A 2 -2.16 4.00 -14.24
N GLY A 3 -2.93 3.50 -13.27
CA GLY A 3 -3.33 2.08 -13.20
C GLY A 3 -2.50 1.20 -12.27
N ALA A 4 -1.46 1.74 -11.62
CA ALA A 4 -0.70 1.01 -10.60
C ALA A 4 -1.32 1.19 -9.20
N VAL A 5 -1.09 0.20 -8.34
CA VAL A 5 -1.40 0.25 -6.91
C VAL A 5 -0.08 0.45 -6.15
N LEU A 6 -0.02 1.48 -5.31
CA LEU A 6 1.10 1.66 -4.39
C LEU A 6 1.03 0.60 -3.31
N ILE A 7 2.15 -0.04 -3.00
CA ILE A 7 2.30 -0.94 -1.86
C ILE A 7 3.26 -0.25 -0.88
N ALA A 8 2.85 -0.10 0.38
CA ALA A 8 3.70 0.51 1.40
C ALA A 8 3.34 0.07 2.83
N HIS A 9 4.35 0.03 3.69
CA HIS A 9 4.21 -0.38 5.08
C HIS A 9 3.79 0.82 5.91
N ASN A 10 2.50 0.84 6.30
CA ASN A 10 1.83 2.05 6.78
C ASN A 10 1.63 3.10 5.68
N ALA A 11 1.14 2.68 4.52
CA ALA A 11 0.94 3.50 3.31
C ALA A 11 0.27 4.89 3.49
N ALA A 12 -0.46 5.14 4.59
CA ALA A 12 -0.96 6.48 4.91
C ALA A 12 0.17 7.50 5.14
N PHE A 13 1.32 7.05 5.67
CA PHE A 13 2.51 7.85 5.86
C PHE A 13 3.13 8.25 4.51
N ASP A 14 3.44 7.28 3.65
CA ASP A 14 4.03 7.48 2.33
C ASP A 14 3.15 8.36 1.43
N MET A 15 1.84 8.10 1.44
CA MET A 15 0.89 8.89 0.67
C MET A 15 0.87 10.36 1.09
N ARG A 16 1.10 10.70 2.37
CA ARG A 16 1.19 12.11 2.81
C ARG A 16 2.43 12.78 2.24
N PHE A 17 3.58 12.11 2.31
CA PHE A 17 4.84 12.63 1.78
C PHE A 17 4.75 12.84 0.26
N MET A 18 4.31 11.81 -0.48
CA MET A 18 4.19 11.91 -1.93
C MET A 18 3.19 12.99 -2.35
N ARG A 19 2.06 13.15 -1.65
CA ARG A 19 1.12 14.23 -1.98
C ARG A 19 1.74 15.60 -1.84
N TYR A 20 2.47 15.83 -0.76
CA TYR A 20 3.13 17.11 -0.53
C TYR A 20 4.11 17.41 -1.68
N GLU A 21 4.94 16.43 -2.08
CA GLU A 21 5.88 16.59 -3.19
C GLU A 21 5.18 16.77 -4.55
N PHE A 22 4.10 16.05 -4.81
CA PHE A 22 3.30 16.22 -6.02
C PHE A 22 2.63 17.61 -6.07
N GLN A 23 2.12 18.10 -4.95
CA GLN A 23 1.55 19.44 -4.84
C GLN A 23 2.58 20.53 -5.12
N ARG A 24 3.82 20.36 -4.65
CA ARG A 24 4.92 21.31 -4.91
C ARG A 24 5.22 21.48 -6.40
N VAL A 25 5.01 20.44 -7.20
CA VAL A 25 5.18 20.48 -8.67
C VAL A 25 3.87 20.73 -9.42
N GLY A 26 2.83 21.19 -8.73
CA GLY A 26 1.54 21.52 -9.35
C GLY A 26 0.79 20.29 -9.89
N THR A 27 0.94 19.12 -9.26
CA THR A 27 0.24 17.89 -9.66
C THR A 27 -0.52 17.26 -8.48
N ASP A 28 -1.68 16.66 -8.76
CA ASP A 28 -2.41 15.85 -7.77
C ASP A 28 -1.98 14.38 -7.83
N LEU A 29 -1.67 13.79 -6.68
CA LEU A 29 -1.48 12.34 -6.56
C LEU A 29 -2.85 11.64 -6.39
N SER A 30 -3.22 10.82 -7.37
CA SER A 30 -4.43 9.98 -7.31
C SER A 30 -4.09 8.53 -7.61
N HIS A 31 -3.76 7.78 -6.56
CA HIS A 31 -3.41 6.35 -6.64
C HIS A 31 -4.11 5.55 -5.53
N TYR A 32 -4.37 4.28 -5.82
CA TYR A 32 -4.71 3.30 -4.80
C TYR A 32 -3.47 2.94 -4.01
N ALA A 33 -3.64 2.70 -2.70
CA ALA A 33 -2.57 2.24 -1.85
C ALA A 33 -3.03 1.02 -1.03
N LEU A 34 -2.25 -0.06 -1.12
CA LEU A 34 -2.35 -1.24 -0.27
C LEU A 34 -1.36 -1.09 0.88
N CYS A 35 -1.86 -1.26 2.10
CA CYS A 35 -1.05 -1.13 3.30
C CYS A 35 -0.63 -2.50 3.82
N THR A 36 0.65 -2.85 3.70
CA THR A 36 1.17 -4.16 4.11
C THR A 36 1.08 -4.38 5.61
N LEU A 37 1.15 -3.32 6.43
CA LEU A 37 0.88 -3.38 7.88
C LEU A 37 -0.54 -3.89 8.18
N LYS A 38 -1.56 -3.34 7.51
CA LYS A 38 -2.96 -3.78 7.67
C LYS A 38 -3.16 -5.19 7.14
N LEU A 39 -2.50 -5.52 6.04
CA LEU A 39 -2.54 -6.86 5.47
C LEU A 39 -1.94 -7.88 6.42
N ALA A 40 -0.77 -7.60 6.98
CA ALA A 40 -0.09 -8.47 7.93
C ALA A 40 -0.92 -8.71 9.20
N ARG A 41 -1.56 -7.66 9.75
CA ARG A 41 -2.50 -7.79 10.89
C ARG A 41 -3.66 -8.74 10.61
N ARG A 42 -4.13 -8.78 9.37
CA ARG A 42 -5.26 -9.62 8.98
C ARG A 42 -4.82 -11.03 8.60
N LEU A 43 -3.62 -11.19 8.04
CA LEU A 43 -3.04 -12.49 7.73
C LEU A 43 -2.57 -13.24 8.99
N HIS A 44 -1.99 -12.51 9.95
CA HIS A 44 -1.35 -13.04 11.16
C HIS A 44 -1.83 -12.29 12.41
N PRO A 45 -3.11 -12.41 12.79
CA PRO A 45 -3.63 -11.79 14.01
C PRO A 45 -2.92 -12.26 15.29
N GLU A 46 -2.29 -13.44 15.24
CA GLU A 46 -1.55 -14.05 16.35
C GLU A 46 -0.15 -13.44 16.57
N PHE A 47 0.36 -12.65 15.63
CA PHE A 47 1.67 -12.01 15.81
C PHE A 47 1.57 -10.85 16.80
N PRO A 48 2.48 -10.76 17.80
CA PRO A 48 2.49 -9.67 18.77
C PRO A 48 2.81 -8.31 18.15
N TYR A 49 3.52 -8.30 17.02
CA TYR A 49 3.93 -7.09 16.32
C TYR A 49 3.76 -7.25 14.81
N HIS A 50 3.56 -6.13 14.11
CA HIS A 50 3.49 -6.08 12.65
C HIS A 50 4.36 -4.97 12.06
N ARG A 51 5.38 -4.51 12.79
CA ARG A 51 6.40 -3.60 12.25
C ARG A 51 7.21 -4.33 11.16
N LEU A 52 7.72 -3.59 10.17
CA LEU A 52 8.41 -4.14 9.01
C LEU A 52 9.51 -5.14 9.44
N ASP A 53 10.45 -4.74 10.27
CA ASP A 53 11.56 -5.61 10.71
C ASP A 53 11.10 -6.91 11.37
N TYR A 54 10.03 -6.84 12.17
CA TYR A 54 9.45 -8.02 12.79
C TYR A 54 8.90 -8.98 11.73
N LEU A 55 8.17 -8.44 10.75
CA LEU A 55 7.63 -9.25 9.65
C LEU A 55 8.73 -9.81 8.76
N LEU A 56 9.77 -9.04 8.45
CA LEU A 56 10.93 -9.52 7.70
C LEU A 56 11.58 -10.73 8.39
N GLY A 57 11.77 -10.65 9.71
CA GLY A 57 12.26 -11.77 10.52
C GLY A 57 11.33 -13.00 10.47
N ARG A 58 10.00 -12.81 10.60
CA ARG A 58 9.02 -13.92 10.53
C ARG A 58 8.94 -14.58 9.16
N TYR A 59 9.30 -13.85 8.10
CA TYR A 59 9.26 -14.33 6.72
C TYR A 59 10.63 -14.76 6.16
N SER A 60 11.66 -14.77 7.02
CA SER A 60 13.05 -15.08 6.67
C SER A 60 13.56 -14.23 5.50
N ILE A 61 13.32 -12.91 5.57
CA ILE A 61 13.82 -11.93 4.61
C ILE A 61 14.90 -11.10 5.29
N VAL A 62 16.07 -11.02 4.66
CA VAL A 62 17.18 -10.19 5.11
C VAL A 62 17.06 -8.80 4.48
N ASN A 63 17.17 -7.76 5.30
CA ASN A 63 17.39 -6.39 4.86
C ASN A 63 18.85 -6.03 5.19
N GLU A 64 19.70 -5.98 4.16
CA GLU A 64 21.13 -5.74 4.32
C GLU A 64 21.46 -4.31 4.77
N TRP A 65 20.56 -3.35 4.49
CA TRP A 65 20.79 -1.93 4.74
C TRP A 65 19.55 -1.28 5.36
N PRO A 66 19.17 -1.66 6.60
CA PRO A 66 17.97 -1.15 7.24
C PRO A 66 17.98 0.38 7.36
N HIS A 67 16.79 0.98 7.33
CA HIS A 67 16.56 2.43 7.40
C HIS A 67 16.98 3.22 6.16
N ARG A 68 17.41 2.54 5.09
CA ARG A 68 17.60 3.15 3.78
C ARG A 68 16.32 2.94 2.99
N ALA A 69 15.68 4.03 2.56
CA ALA A 69 14.38 3.98 1.87
C ALA A 69 14.35 2.96 0.70
N GLY A 70 15.43 2.87 -0.08
CA GLY A 70 15.52 1.89 -1.18
C GLY A 70 15.60 0.44 -0.70
N ALA A 71 16.37 0.15 0.34
CA ALA A 71 16.51 -1.20 0.89
C ALA A 71 15.24 -1.65 1.64
N ASP A 72 14.58 -0.72 2.33
CA ASP A 72 13.29 -0.95 2.97
C ASP A 72 12.20 -1.23 1.93
N ALA A 73 12.16 -0.47 0.83
CA ALA A 73 11.22 -0.70 -0.27
C ALA A 73 11.44 -2.05 -0.98
N ASP A 74 12.68 -2.43 -1.21
CA ASP A 74 13.06 -3.72 -1.81
C ASP A 74 12.70 -4.90 -0.88
N SER A 75 12.97 -4.77 0.42
CA SER A 75 12.59 -5.76 1.43
C SER A 75 11.08 -5.85 1.60
N GLU A 76 10.37 -4.72 1.55
CA GLU A 76 8.91 -4.67 1.55
C GLU A 76 8.32 -5.36 0.30
N ALA A 77 8.88 -5.16 -0.89
CA ALA A 77 8.42 -5.81 -2.11
C ALA A 77 8.53 -7.34 -1.97
N ARG A 78 9.65 -7.85 -1.45
CA ARG A 78 9.85 -9.29 -1.16
C ARG A 78 8.85 -9.80 -0.12
N LEU A 79 8.60 -9.04 0.94
CA LEU A 79 7.62 -9.39 1.97
C LEU A 79 6.21 -9.48 1.39
N PHE A 80 5.86 -8.50 0.56
CA PHE A 80 4.58 -8.47 -0.12
C PHE A 80 4.37 -9.67 -1.04
N LEU A 81 5.37 -10.05 -1.84
CA LEU A 81 5.29 -11.24 -2.70
C LEU A 81 5.01 -12.52 -1.89
N LYS A 82 5.65 -12.69 -0.73
CA LYS A 82 5.36 -13.84 0.15
C LYS A 82 3.95 -13.77 0.75
N MET A 83 3.44 -12.58 1.08
CA MET A 83 2.05 -12.40 1.51
C MET A 83 1.06 -12.67 0.38
N LYS A 84 1.37 -12.22 -0.85
CA LYS A 84 0.56 -12.43 -2.06
C LYS A 84 0.34 -13.91 -2.34
N ASN A 85 1.38 -14.74 -2.28
CA ASN A 85 1.22 -16.19 -2.46
C ASN A 85 0.22 -16.81 -1.45
N ARG A 86 0.16 -16.29 -0.22
CA ARG A 86 -0.82 -16.73 0.78
C ARG A 86 -2.24 -16.22 0.49
N LEU A 87 -2.36 -15.05 -0.12
CA LEU A 87 -3.65 -14.49 -0.57
C LEU A 87 -4.21 -15.29 -1.75
N GLU A 88 -3.37 -15.65 -2.72
CA GLU A 88 -3.74 -16.47 -3.87
C GLU A 88 -4.29 -17.84 -3.44
N PHE A 89 -3.63 -18.49 -2.48
CA PHE A 89 -4.14 -19.75 -1.90
C PHE A 89 -5.54 -19.62 -1.25
N ARG A 90 -5.96 -18.38 -0.90
CA ARG A 90 -7.28 -18.07 -0.34
C ARG A 90 -8.26 -17.50 -1.38
N GLY A 91 -7.88 -17.45 -2.65
CA GLY A 91 -8.68 -16.82 -3.73
C GLY A 91 -8.77 -15.29 -3.63
N LEU A 92 -7.79 -14.64 -2.98
CA LEU A 92 -7.78 -13.20 -2.71
C LEU A 92 -6.82 -12.45 -3.67
N GLU A 93 -7.12 -12.46 -4.96
CA GLU A 93 -6.20 -12.01 -6.02
C GLU A 93 -6.42 -10.57 -6.50
N THR A 94 -7.58 -10.00 -6.17
CA THR A 94 -8.02 -8.67 -6.64
C THR A 94 -8.28 -7.72 -5.48
N LEU A 95 -8.21 -6.41 -5.74
CA LEU A 95 -8.62 -5.40 -4.76
C LEU A 95 -10.06 -5.63 -4.26
N ARG A 96 -10.99 -6.02 -5.15
CA ARG A 96 -12.37 -6.39 -4.78
C ARG A 96 -12.40 -7.52 -3.76
N SER A 97 -11.67 -8.60 -4.01
CA SER A 97 -11.63 -9.76 -3.11
C SER A 97 -11.07 -9.40 -1.74
N LEU A 98 -10.00 -8.58 -1.68
CA LEU A 98 -9.45 -8.08 -0.43
C LEU A 98 -10.42 -7.16 0.31
N ARG A 99 -11.20 -6.35 -0.41
CA ARG A 99 -12.26 -5.51 0.17
C ARG A 99 -13.33 -6.35 0.84
N ALA A 100 -13.85 -7.34 0.11
CA ALA A 100 -14.88 -8.24 0.58
C ALA A 100 -14.38 -9.05 1.78
N TRP A 101 -13.10 -9.44 1.76
CA TRP A 101 -12.44 -10.07 2.90
C TRP A 101 -12.27 -9.13 4.10
N GLY A 102 -12.53 -7.83 3.98
CA GLY A 102 -12.48 -6.87 5.07
C GLY A 102 -11.11 -6.21 5.29
N LEU A 103 -10.24 -6.21 4.30
CA LEU A 103 -8.98 -5.44 4.36
C LEU A 103 -9.29 -3.95 4.13
N PRO A 104 -9.05 -3.06 5.12
CA PRO A 104 -9.34 -1.64 4.95
C PRO A 104 -8.23 -0.96 4.13
N TYR A 105 -8.31 -1.01 2.81
CA TYR A 105 -7.51 -0.13 1.95
C TYR A 105 -8.22 1.22 1.77
N ASN A 106 -7.48 2.31 1.92
CA ASN A 106 -8.03 3.64 1.66
C ASN A 106 -8.08 3.83 0.15
N HIS A 107 -9.27 3.61 -0.39
CA HIS A 107 -9.58 3.61 -1.83
C HIS A 107 -9.28 4.96 -2.51
N LYS A 108 -9.22 6.07 -1.78
CA LYS A 108 -9.03 7.40 -2.37
C LYS A 108 -8.24 8.30 -1.45
N TRP A 109 -7.03 8.60 -1.86
CA TRP A 109 -6.26 9.68 -1.29
C TRP A 109 -6.12 10.82 -2.32
N CYS A 110 -7.25 11.33 -2.81
CA CYS A 110 -7.30 12.60 -3.56
C CYS A 110 -7.27 13.76 -2.56
N SER A 111 -6.45 14.79 -2.80
CA SER A 111 -6.55 16.02 -2.00
C SER A 111 -7.96 16.61 -2.16
N LYS A 112 -8.54 17.15 -1.08
CA LYS A 112 -9.80 17.92 -1.15
C LYS A 112 -9.58 19.28 -1.83
N MET A 113 -8.33 19.68 -2.05
CA MET A 113 -7.92 20.94 -2.67
C MET A 113 -6.98 20.65 -3.83
N ASP A 114 -7.20 21.31 -4.97
CA ASP A 114 -6.24 21.27 -6.07
C ASP A 114 -5.07 22.24 -5.86
N ILE A 115 -4.18 22.25 -6.84
CA ILE A 115 -2.95 23.05 -6.87
C ILE A 115 -3.22 24.56 -6.78
N ASN A 116 -4.46 24.99 -7.06
CA ASN A 116 -4.91 26.38 -6.98
C ASN A 116 -5.68 26.66 -5.68
N GLY A 117 -5.69 25.71 -4.73
CA GLY A 117 -6.42 25.83 -3.46
C GLY A 117 -7.94 25.61 -3.58
N ASN A 118 -8.45 25.25 -4.77
CA ASN A 118 -9.88 25.09 -4.97
C ASN A 118 -10.36 23.74 -4.43
N ARG A 119 -11.48 23.75 -3.70
CA ARG A 119 -12.10 22.52 -3.21
C ARG A 119 -12.51 21.64 -4.40
N ARG A 120 -11.93 20.44 -4.51
CA ARG A 120 -12.33 19.42 -5.49
C ARG A 120 -13.09 18.28 -4.81
N LYS A 121 -14.13 17.79 -5.48
CA LYS A 121 -14.71 16.48 -5.14
C LYS A 121 -13.62 15.41 -5.38
N PRO A 122 -13.38 14.49 -4.43
CA PRO A 122 -12.42 13.40 -4.64
C PRO A 122 -12.75 12.67 -5.94
N ARG A 123 -11.79 12.58 -6.87
CA ARG A 123 -12.00 11.79 -8.09
C ARG A 123 -12.21 10.33 -7.67
N THR A 124 -13.38 9.80 -8.01
CA THR A 124 -13.69 8.38 -7.83
C THR A 124 -13.00 7.61 -8.93
N LEU A 125 -11.77 7.16 -8.69
CA LEU A 125 -11.25 6.03 -9.43
C LEU A 125 -12.07 4.81 -8.96
N THR A 126 -12.60 4.03 -9.90
CA THR A 126 -13.18 2.70 -9.66
C THR A 126 -12.40 1.71 -10.49
N ARG A 127 -11.56 0.92 -9.83
CA ARG A 127 -10.86 -0.21 -10.45
C ARG A 127 -10.75 -1.33 -9.43
N ASP A 128 -11.91 -1.83 -9.01
CA ASP A 128 -12.03 -2.94 -8.08
C ASP A 128 -11.48 -4.26 -8.69
N ASP A 129 -11.32 -4.33 -10.01
CA ASP A 129 -10.81 -5.49 -10.75
C ASP A 129 -9.29 -5.41 -11.07
N LEU A 130 -8.52 -4.51 -10.45
CA LEU A 130 -7.06 -4.54 -10.59
C LEU A 130 -6.53 -5.84 -9.98
N SER A 131 -5.91 -6.66 -10.83
CA SER A 131 -5.09 -7.78 -10.39
C SER A 131 -3.94 -7.23 -9.57
N ILE A 132 -3.66 -7.88 -8.45
CA ILE A 132 -2.52 -7.56 -7.61
C ILE A 132 -1.31 -8.24 -8.24
N THR A 133 -0.92 -7.78 -9.42
CA THR A 133 0.25 -8.28 -10.16
C THR A 133 1.41 -7.32 -9.91
N VAL A 134 2.58 -7.86 -9.56
CA VAL A 134 3.82 -7.08 -9.35
C VAL A 134 4.58 -7.00 -10.66
#